data_AF-A0A067EUB9-F1
#
_entry.id   AF-A0A067EUB9-F1
#
_cell.length_a   1.000
_cell.length_b   1.000
_cell.length_c   1.000
_cell.angle_alpha   90.00
_cell.angle_beta   90.00
_cell.angle_gamma   90.00
#
_symmetry.space_group_name_H-M   'P 1'
#
loop_
_entity.id
_entity.type
_entity.pdbx_description
1 polymer ?
#
loop_
_entity_poly.entity_id
_entity_poly.type
_entity_poly.pdbx_seq_one_letter_code
_entity_poly.pdbx_strand_id
1 'polypeptide(L)'
;MGRGSSTLCDSIQRLCHSLSSFFPTQLFHLSSNPPGFWFGLVSSIFLLILVYLIFSHSFLVLSMLLWQDFVLHGVSQYQTYEDAFFSKVKDELVSAREHPAAATGVALTAGLLFMRGPRRFLFRHTFGRLRSEEAMFVRAEKNVNELNLSGELMKKESKKLLERAALAEKEMIRGETELKNAGNQVQRLAKQVYKVETQAADLMEGLREIPGREALKLRAEVASMASLLKRQRAMMDKQIMKISELGVSV
;
A
#
# COMPACT_ATOMS: atom_id res chain seq x y z
N MET A 1 56.33 14.95 23.70
CA MET A 1 55.33 14.15 22.96
C MET A 1 54.67 15.07 21.93
N GLY A 2 55.04 14.90 20.66
CA GLY A 2 54.52 15.67 19.55
C GLY A 2 53.69 14.81 18.59
N ARG A 3 52.71 15.44 17.94
CA ARG A 3 52.11 15.18 16.61
C ARG A 3 50.68 15.74 16.64
N GLY A 4 50.36 16.67 15.73
CA GLY A 4 48.95 17.11 15.58
C GLY A 4 48.67 18.39 14.80
N SER A 5 49.67 19.14 14.31
CA SER A 5 49.43 20.43 13.63
C SER A 5 49.69 20.42 12.11
N SER A 6 50.24 19.34 11.55
CA SER A 6 50.62 19.28 10.12
C SER A 6 49.51 18.78 9.18
N THR A 7 48.35 18.33 9.67
CA THR A 7 47.30 17.73 8.81
C THR A 7 46.29 18.74 8.28
N LEU A 8 46.13 19.89 8.94
CA LEU A 8 45.16 20.93 8.58
C LEU A 8 45.67 21.77 7.39
N CYS A 9 46.97 22.08 7.35
CA CYS A 9 47.60 22.81 6.25
C CYS A 9 47.58 21.98 4.95
N ASP A 10 47.88 20.68 5.03
CA ASP A 10 47.81 19.75 3.89
C ASP A 10 46.39 19.52 3.35
N SER A 11 45.38 19.61 4.22
CA SER A 11 43.97 19.48 3.83
C SER A 11 43.45 20.75 3.14
N ILE A 12 43.88 21.93 3.60
CA ILE A 12 43.55 23.21 2.99
C ILE A 12 44.26 23.37 1.63
N GLN A 13 45.50 22.91 1.51
CA GLN A 13 46.25 22.95 0.24
C GLN A 13 45.62 22.02 -0.82
N ARG A 14 45.12 20.84 -0.43
CA ARG A 14 44.38 19.93 -1.33
C ARG A 14 43.00 20.47 -1.72
N LEU A 15 42.31 21.17 -0.81
CA LEU A 15 41.05 21.85 -1.12
C LEU A 15 41.24 23.04 -2.07
N CYS A 16 42.31 23.83 -1.90
CA CYS A 16 42.64 24.91 -2.84
C CYS A 16 42.98 24.39 -4.24
N HIS A 17 43.73 23.28 -4.35
CA HIS A 17 44.01 22.66 -5.65
C HIS A 17 42.74 22.08 -6.30
N SER A 18 41.83 21.48 -5.53
CA SER A 18 40.58 20.91 -6.04
C SER A 18 39.53 21.97 -6.42
N LEU A 19 39.55 23.15 -5.79
CA LEU A 19 38.65 24.26 -6.12
C LEU A 19 39.16 25.08 -7.32
N SER A 20 40.47 25.11 -7.57
CA SER A 20 41.04 25.74 -8.78
C SER A 20 40.66 25.03 -10.08
N SER A 21 40.33 23.73 -10.02
CA SER A 21 39.88 22.93 -11.17
C SER A 21 38.37 22.97 -11.43
N PHE A 22 37.59 23.65 -10.57
CA PHE A 22 36.13 23.70 -10.67
C PHE A 22 35.59 25.05 -11.14
N PHE A 23 36.46 26.01 -11.48
CA PHE A 23 36.07 27.25 -12.14
C PHE A 23 36.05 27.04 -13.66
N PRO A 24 34.87 27.04 -14.32
CA PRO A 24 34.82 27.01 -15.77
C PRO A 24 35.32 28.36 -16.32
N THR A 25 36.40 28.31 -17.11
CA THR A 25 36.95 29.42 -17.91
C THR A 25 36.02 29.85 -19.07
N GLN A 26 34.71 29.64 -18.94
CA GLN A 26 33.73 29.81 -20.02
C GLN A 26 32.56 30.69 -19.59
N LEU A 27 32.86 31.84 -18.99
CA LEU A 27 31.93 32.97 -18.94
C LEU A 27 32.66 34.30 -19.14
N PHE A 28 33.58 34.32 -20.11
CA PHE A 28 34.23 35.53 -20.61
C PHE A 28 33.79 35.82 -22.05
N HIS A 29 32.50 35.69 -22.34
CA HIS A 29 31.91 36.31 -23.52
C HIS A 29 30.51 36.80 -23.13
N LEU A 30 30.30 38.11 -23.31
CA LEU A 30 29.11 38.92 -22.97
C LEU A 30 29.08 39.53 -21.56
N SER A 31 29.99 40.47 -21.29
CA SER A 31 29.60 41.70 -20.57
C SER A 31 30.67 42.78 -20.73
N SER A 32 30.34 43.84 -21.45
CA SER A 32 31.12 45.08 -21.57
C SER A 32 30.97 45.91 -20.28
N ASN A 33 31.71 45.57 -19.23
CA ASN A 33 31.81 46.38 -18.01
C ASN A 33 33.20 46.28 -17.36
N PRO A 34 33.68 47.34 -16.68
CA PRO A 34 35.08 47.47 -16.30
C PRO A 34 35.54 46.44 -15.25
N PRO A 35 36.82 46.00 -15.31
CA PRO A 35 37.35 44.84 -14.56
C PRO A 35 37.45 44.99 -13.03
N GLY A 36 37.05 46.13 -12.45
CA GLY A 36 37.11 46.37 -11.00
C GLY A 36 35.86 45.94 -10.21
N PHE A 37 34.71 45.78 -10.86
CA PHE A 37 33.43 45.60 -10.14
C PHE A 37 33.19 44.16 -9.67
N TRP A 38 33.60 43.17 -10.47
CA TRP A 38 33.43 41.75 -10.14
C TRP A 38 34.36 41.28 -9.03
N PHE A 39 35.59 41.80 -8.94
CA PHE A 39 36.53 41.44 -7.87
C PHE A 39 36.04 41.88 -6.49
N GLY A 40 35.45 43.07 -6.39
CA GLY A 40 34.86 43.59 -5.15
C GLY A 40 33.64 42.78 -4.70
N LEU A 41 32.77 42.40 -5.64
CA LEU A 41 31.59 41.59 -5.34
C LEU A 41 31.96 40.17 -4.90
N VAL A 42 32.89 39.50 -5.59
CA VAL A 42 33.33 38.15 -5.23
C VAL A 42 34.04 38.15 -3.87
N SER A 43 34.88 39.15 -3.59
CA SER A 43 35.52 39.29 -2.28
C SER A 43 34.52 39.57 -1.15
N SER A 44 33.50 40.39 -1.41
CA SER A 44 32.45 40.70 -0.43
C SER A 44 31.58 39.47 -0.14
N ILE A 45 31.20 38.72 -1.19
CA ILE A 45 30.43 37.47 -1.04
C ILE A 45 31.25 36.42 -0.29
N PHE A 46 32.54 36.28 -0.58
CA PHE A 46 33.40 35.32 0.12
C PHE A 46 33.55 35.66 1.61
N LEU A 47 33.70 36.95 1.96
CA LEU A 47 33.72 37.40 3.34
C LEU A 47 32.38 37.16 4.04
N LEU A 48 31.25 37.40 3.38
CA LEU A 48 29.93 37.11 3.93
C LEU A 48 29.70 35.62 4.19
N ILE A 49 30.14 34.75 3.28
CA ILE A 49 30.06 33.29 3.44
C ILE A 49 30.97 32.84 4.59
N LEU A 50 32.19 33.37 4.67
CA LEU A 50 33.11 33.04 5.76
C LEU A 50 32.54 33.46 7.13
N VAL A 51 31.99 34.67 7.23
CA VAL A 51 31.33 35.17 8.44
C VAL A 51 30.11 34.33 8.79
N TYR A 52 29.30 33.93 7.81
CA TYR A 52 28.14 33.06 8.04
C TYR A 52 28.55 31.66 8.53
N LEU A 53 29.61 31.08 7.96
CA LEU A 53 30.12 29.77 8.38
C LEU A 53 30.71 29.84 9.80
N ILE A 54 31.46 30.89 10.14
CA ILE A 54 31.99 31.09 11.50
C ILE A 54 30.85 31.31 12.49
N PHE A 55 29.84 32.11 12.14
CA PHE A 55 28.69 32.36 13.00
C PHE A 55 27.82 31.11 13.18
N SER A 56 27.58 30.34 12.12
CA SER A 56 26.85 29.07 12.16
C SER A 56 27.57 28.02 13.00
N HIS A 57 28.90 27.90 12.85
CA HIS A 57 29.70 26.97 13.64
C HIS A 57 29.77 27.38 15.12
N SER A 58 29.89 28.69 15.40
CA SER A 58 29.88 29.21 16.77
C SER A 58 28.51 29.00 17.43
N PHE A 59 27.42 29.20 16.68
CA PHE A 59 26.05 28.97 17.15
C PHE A 59 25.77 27.48 17.42
N LEU A 60 26.24 26.59 16.54
CA LEU A 60 26.13 25.14 16.72
C LEU A 60 26.89 24.68 17.98
N VAL A 61 28.12 25.13 18.17
CA VAL A 61 28.92 24.79 19.37
C VAL A 61 28.28 25.33 20.65
N LEU A 62 27.76 26.57 20.62
CA LEU A 62 27.05 27.16 21.76
C LEU A 62 25.78 26.37 22.10
N SER A 63 25.01 25.96 21.08
CA SER A 63 23.79 25.17 21.28
C SER A 63 24.07 23.77 21.83
N MET A 64 25.17 23.15 21.42
CA MET A 64 25.60 21.84 21.92
C MET A 64 26.06 21.93 23.38
N LEU A 65 26.80 22.99 23.76
CA LEU A 65 27.16 23.26 25.15
C LEU A 65 25.92 23.49 26.02
N LEU A 66 24.98 24.31 25.55
CA LEU A 66 23.73 24.59 26.27
C LEU A 66 22.90 23.32 26.51
N TRP A 67 22.84 22.42 25.52
CA TRP A 67 22.17 21.13 25.65
C TRP A 67 22.88 20.20 26.63
N GLN A 68 24.22 20.15 26.61
CA GLN A 68 24.98 19.37 27.57
C GLN A 68 24.77 19.88 29.00
N ASP A 69 24.79 21.21 29.20
CA ASP A 69 24.54 21.83 30.50
C ASP A 69 23.12 21.54 30.99
N PHE A 70 22.11 21.59 30.11
CA PHE A 70 20.73 21.26 30.46
C PHE A 70 20.55 19.79 30.83
N VAL A 71 21.16 18.88 30.07
CA VAL A 71 21.12 17.43 30.36
C VAL A 71 21.84 17.13 31.66
N LEU A 72 23.03 17.69 31.88
CA LEU A 72 23.80 17.53 33.12
C LEU A 72 23.05 18.09 34.33
N HIS A 73 22.41 19.25 34.18
CA HIS A 73 21.60 19.86 35.24
C HIS A 73 20.35 19.02 35.55
N GLY A 74 19.69 18.47 34.53
CA GLY A 74 18.57 17.55 34.70
C GLY A 74 19.00 16.27 35.44
N VAL A 75 20.14 15.69 35.06
CA VAL A 75 20.70 14.48 35.70
C VAL A 75 21.13 14.75 37.13
N SER A 76 21.77 15.88 37.44
CA SER A 76 22.20 16.19 38.82
C SER A 76 21.01 16.42 39.76
N GLN A 77 19.95 17.09 39.28
CA GLN A 77 18.73 17.27 40.06
C GLN A 77 18.08 15.91 40.33
N TYR A 78 17.97 15.06 39.30
CA TYR A 78 17.45 13.70 39.45
C TYR A 78 18.27 12.86 40.44
N GLN A 79 19.59 12.88 40.35
CA GLN A 79 20.47 12.16 41.27
C GLN A 79 20.30 12.63 42.71
N THR A 80 20.10 13.93 42.94
CA THR A 80 19.88 14.46 44.29
C THR A 80 18.56 13.97 44.89
N TYR A 81 17.49 13.88 44.08
CA TYR A 81 16.22 13.29 44.50
C TYR A 81 16.31 11.78 44.70
N GLU A 82 17.05 11.09 43.83
CA GLU A 82 17.27 9.65 43.89
C GLU A 82 18.06 9.26 45.14
N ASP A 83 19.16 9.95 45.43
CA ASP A 83 19.98 9.73 46.62
C ASP A 83 19.22 10.07 47.91
N ALA A 84 18.45 11.16 47.94
CA ALA A 84 17.62 11.51 49.10
C ALA A 84 16.47 10.53 49.33
N PHE A 85 15.93 9.94 48.26
CA PHE A 85 14.92 8.89 48.35
C PHE A 85 15.55 7.59 48.86
N PHE A 86 16.66 7.16 48.29
CA PHE A 86 17.33 5.93 48.70
C PHE A 86 17.95 6.02 50.09
N SER A 87 18.45 7.19 50.51
CA SER A 87 18.95 7.39 51.88
C SER A 87 17.82 7.26 52.89
N LYS A 88 16.65 7.87 52.63
CA LYS A 88 15.46 7.72 53.50
C LYS A 88 14.94 6.30 53.52
N VAL A 89 14.88 5.63 52.37
CA VAL A 89 14.50 4.21 52.30
C VAL A 89 15.49 3.34 53.07
N LYS A 90 16.79 3.66 53.03
CA LYS A 90 17.83 2.94 53.78
C LYS A 90 17.74 3.20 55.28
N ASP A 91 17.46 4.42 55.70
CA ASP A 91 17.25 4.79 57.10
C ASP A 91 15.97 4.14 57.65
N GLU A 92 14.89 4.14 56.87
CA GLU A 92 13.66 3.41 57.18
C GLU A 92 13.87 1.90 57.14
N LEU A 93 14.77 1.36 56.31
CA LEU A 93 15.13 -0.05 56.29
C LEU A 93 15.94 -0.47 57.52
N VAL A 94 16.81 0.41 58.01
CA VAL A 94 17.54 0.22 59.28
C VAL A 94 16.56 0.30 60.46
N SER A 95 15.58 1.21 60.44
CA SER A 95 14.49 1.27 61.43
C SER A 95 13.52 0.08 61.35
N ALA A 96 13.22 -0.41 60.14
CA ALA A 96 12.40 -1.58 59.88
C ALA A 96 13.02 -2.88 60.43
N ARG A 97 14.35 -2.91 60.58
CA ARG A 97 15.06 -4.00 61.26
C ARG A 97 14.70 -4.11 62.74
N GLU A 98 14.29 -3.01 63.38
CA GLU A 98 13.86 -2.95 64.77
C GLU A 98 12.39 -3.42 64.95
N HIS A 99 11.60 -3.37 63.88
CA HIS A 99 10.19 -3.80 63.83
C HIS A 99 9.92 -4.77 62.66
N PRO A 100 10.44 -6.00 62.70
CA PRO A 100 10.42 -6.94 61.57
C PRO A 100 9.01 -7.30 61.08
N ALA A 101 8.01 -7.28 61.97
CA ALA A 101 6.61 -7.55 61.62
C ALA A 101 5.99 -6.43 60.76
N ALA A 102 6.27 -5.16 61.07
CA ALA A 102 5.76 -4.02 60.31
C ALA A 102 6.46 -3.90 58.95
N ALA A 103 7.78 -4.11 58.94
CA ALA A 103 8.60 -4.13 57.72
C ALA A 103 8.12 -5.14 56.69
N THR A 104 7.79 -6.36 57.14
CA THR A 104 7.29 -7.43 56.27
C THR A 104 5.95 -7.06 55.65
N GLY A 105 5.06 -6.41 56.41
CA GLY A 105 3.77 -5.92 55.88
C GLY A 105 3.93 -4.85 54.80
N VAL A 106 4.81 -3.87 55.01
CA VAL A 106 5.08 -2.82 54.02
C VAL A 106 5.76 -3.39 52.76
N ALA A 107 6.73 -4.29 52.92
CA ALA A 107 7.40 -4.93 51.80
C ALA A 107 6.44 -5.79 50.95
N LEU A 108 5.54 -6.54 51.59
CA LEU A 108 4.54 -7.35 50.90
C LEU A 108 3.51 -6.49 50.15
N THR A 109 3.04 -5.39 50.74
CA THR A 109 2.08 -4.49 50.10
C THR A 109 2.71 -3.69 48.96
N ALA A 110 3.92 -3.18 49.13
CA ALA A 110 4.69 -2.55 48.06
C ALA A 110 4.98 -3.56 46.93
N GLY A 111 5.41 -4.78 47.27
CA GLY A 111 5.64 -5.85 46.31
C GLY A 111 4.39 -6.19 45.49
N LEU A 112 3.22 -6.24 46.13
CA LEU A 112 1.94 -6.46 45.45
C LEU A 112 1.59 -5.31 44.49
N LEU A 113 1.86 -4.05 44.86
CA LEU A 113 1.63 -2.87 44.02
C LEU A 113 2.59 -2.79 42.82
N PHE A 114 3.84 -3.26 42.99
CA PHE A 114 4.84 -3.28 41.91
C PHE A 114 4.62 -4.41 40.90
N MET A 115 3.87 -5.46 41.26
CA MET A 115 3.50 -6.52 40.31
C MET A 115 2.60 -5.97 39.18
N ARG A 116 2.88 -6.40 37.94
CA ARG A 116 2.17 -5.93 36.73
C ARG A 116 0.65 -6.16 36.77
N GLY A 117 0.20 -7.24 37.41
CA GLY A 117 -1.21 -7.61 37.50
C GLY A 117 -2.01 -6.66 38.38
N PRO A 118 -1.72 -6.57 39.69
CA PRO A 118 -2.43 -5.69 40.63
C PRO A 118 -2.39 -4.23 40.20
N ARG A 119 -1.27 -3.75 39.64
CA ARG A 119 -1.17 -2.42 39.05
C ARG A 119 -2.22 -2.23 37.94
N ARG A 120 -2.24 -3.10 36.93
CA ARG A 120 -3.21 -3.01 35.82
C ARG A 120 -4.66 -3.11 36.29
N PHE A 121 -4.92 -3.97 37.28
CA PHE A 121 -6.24 -4.14 37.88
C PHE A 121 -6.70 -2.87 38.61
N LEU A 122 -5.86 -2.31 39.49
CA LEU A 122 -6.13 -1.05 40.18
C LEU A 122 -6.34 0.09 39.20
N PHE A 123 -5.45 0.29 38.22
CA PHE A 123 -5.60 1.35 37.22
C PHE A 123 -6.89 1.22 36.39
N ARG A 124 -7.35 -0.01 36.10
CA ARG A 124 -8.61 -0.24 35.38
C ARG A 124 -9.84 0.09 36.22
N HIS A 125 -9.79 -0.19 37.52
CA HIS A 125 -10.95 -0.08 38.43
C HIS A 125 -11.03 1.24 39.21
N THR A 126 -9.91 1.89 39.55
CA THR A 126 -9.90 3.12 40.36
C THR A 126 -9.91 4.39 39.50
N PHE A 127 -9.05 4.47 38.47
CA PHE A 127 -9.01 5.63 37.57
C PHE A 127 -10.17 5.67 36.57
N GLY A 128 -10.91 4.56 36.40
CA GLY A 128 -12.17 4.56 35.64
C GLY A 128 -13.26 5.40 36.31
N ARG A 129 -13.24 5.52 37.65
CA ARG A 129 -14.23 6.25 38.45
C ARG A 129 -13.96 7.75 38.58
N LEU A 130 -12.75 8.20 38.23
CA LEU A 130 -12.32 9.60 38.26
C LEU A 130 -12.40 10.29 36.89
N ARG A 131 -12.89 9.58 35.86
CA ARG A 131 -13.21 10.21 34.56
C ARG A 131 -14.43 11.11 34.78
N SER A 132 -14.31 12.40 34.47
CA SER A 132 -15.48 13.29 34.51
C SER A 132 -16.57 12.77 33.59
N GLU A 133 -17.82 12.91 34.01
CA GLU A 133 -18.99 12.50 33.22
C GLU A 133 -18.98 13.15 31.83
N GLU A 134 -18.53 14.41 31.75
CA GLU A 134 -18.33 15.16 30.51
C GLU A 134 -17.33 14.49 29.57
N ALA A 135 -16.20 13.99 30.06
CA ALA A 135 -15.20 13.33 29.22
C ALA A 135 -15.70 11.96 28.70
N MET A 136 -16.58 11.29 29.45
CA MET A 136 -17.24 10.06 29.00
C MET A 136 -18.31 10.35 27.93
N PHE A 137 -19.11 11.41 28.13
CA PHE A 137 -20.13 11.83 27.17
C PHE A 137 -19.52 12.28 25.84
N VAL A 138 -18.49 13.14 25.87
CA VAL A 138 -17.76 13.57 24.66
C VAL A 138 -17.16 12.39 23.92
N ARG A 139 -16.68 11.37 24.63
CA ARG A 139 -16.17 10.15 24.00
C ARG A 139 -17.28 9.31 23.38
N ALA A 140 -18.42 9.18 24.06
CA ALA A 140 -19.57 8.46 23.54
C ALA A 140 -20.14 9.15 22.29
N GLU A 141 -20.27 10.48 22.31
CA GLU A 141 -20.72 11.29 21.17
C GLU A 141 -19.78 11.14 19.97
N LYS A 142 -18.47 11.22 20.18
CA LYS A 142 -17.47 10.97 19.13
C LYS A 142 -17.62 9.57 18.53
N ASN A 143 -17.75 8.55 19.36
CA ASN A 143 -17.94 7.18 18.88
C ASN A 143 -19.25 7.03 18.09
N VAL A 144 -20.35 7.65 18.52
CA VAL A 144 -21.63 7.62 17.80
C VAL A 144 -21.52 8.35 16.46
N ASN A 145 -20.85 9.50 16.42
CA ASN A 145 -20.63 10.25 15.19
C ASN A 145 -19.73 9.46 14.20
N GLU A 146 -18.67 8.83 14.70
CA GLU A 146 -17.81 7.96 13.89
C GLU A 146 -18.58 6.75 13.33
N LEU A 147 -19.38 6.09 14.17
CA LEU A 147 -20.23 4.98 13.75
C LEU A 147 -21.27 5.42 12.71
N ASN A 148 -21.92 6.57 12.89
CA ASN A 148 -22.86 7.11 11.93
C ASN A 148 -22.20 7.40 10.57
N LEU A 149 -21.00 8.00 10.57
CA LEU A 149 -20.24 8.23 9.35
C LEU A 149 -19.88 6.91 8.65
N SER A 150 -19.39 5.91 9.40
CA SER A 150 -19.09 4.59 8.83
C SER A 150 -20.34 3.89 8.29
N GLY A 151 -21.47 4.00 8.99
CA GLY A 151 -22.74 3.41 8.58
C GLY A 151 -23.28 4.04 7.29
N GLU A 152 -23.20 5.36 7.15
CA GLU A 152 -23.61 6.05 5.92
C GLU A 152 -22.70 5.74 4.74
N LEU A 153 -21.37 5.61 4.95
CA LEU A 153 -20.45 5.15 3.92
C LEU A 153 -20.78 3.72 3.47
N MET A 154 -20.97 2.79 4.41
CA MET A 154 -21.35 1.41 4.12
C MET A 154 -22.70 1.32 3.38
N LYS A 155 -23.69 2.15 3.75
CA LYS A 155 -24.98 2.20 3.02
C LYS A 155 -24.78 2.65 1.57
N LYS A 156 -23.93 3.64 1.31
CA LYS A 156 -23.65 4.13 -0.06
C LYS A 156 -22.89 3.10 -0.89
N GLU A 157 -21.90 2.45 -0.31
CA GLU A 157 -21.15 1.38 -0.98
C GLU A 157 -22.03 0.17 -1.26
N SER A 158 -22.85 -0.24 -0.29
CA SER A 158 -23.83 -1.33 -0.44
C SER A 158 -24.82 -1.05 -1.57
N LYS A 159 -25.40 0.16 -1.63
CA LYS A 159 -26.28 0.56 -2.74
C LYS A 159 -25.58 0.47 -4.10
N LYS A 160 -24.35 0.98 -4.22
CA LYS A 160 -23.57 0.86 -5.47
C LYS A 160 -23.32 -0.60 -5.86
N LEU A 161 -23.01 -1.47 -4.90
CA LEU A 161 -22.78 -2.88 -5.18
C LEU A 161 -24.06 -3.60 -5.57
N LEU A 162 -25.18 -3.31 -4.90
CA LEU A 162 -26.49 -3.87 -5.24
C LEU A 162 -26.97 -3.41 -6.63
N GLU A 163 -26.77 -2.14 -6.98
CA GLU A 163 -27.09 -1.63 -8.32
C GLU A 163 -26.27 -2.34 -9.39
N ARG A 164 -24.96 -2.54 -9.16
CA ARG A 164 -24.09 -3.30 -10.08
C ARG A 164 -24.51 -4.76 -10.20
N ALA A 165 -24.87 -5.41 -9.09
CA ALA A 165 -25.35 -6.79 -9.10
C ALA A 165 -26.67 -6.93 -9.87
N ALA A 166 -27.62 -6.02 -9.65
CA ALA A 166 -28.91 -6.02 -10.35
C ALA A 166 -28.76 -5.73 -11.85
N LEU A 167 -27.79 -4.90 -12.26
CA LEU A 167 -27.47 -4.68 -13.66
C LEU A 167 -26.85 -5.95 -14.28
N ALA A 168 -25.88 -6.56 -13.61
CA ALA A 168 -25.26 -7.81 -14.06
C ALA A 168 -26.27 -8.96 -14.19
N GLU A 169 -27.24 -9.06 -13.28
CA GLU A 169 -28.34 -10.02 -13.35
C GLU A 169 -29.20 -9.81 -14.61
N LYS A 170 -29.59 -8.55 -14.89
CA LYS A 170 -30.36 -8.22 -16.10
C LYS A 170 -29.58 -8.54 -17.37
N GLU A 171 -28.29 -8.23 -17.42
CA GLU A 171 -27.42 -8.55 -18.55
C GLU A 171 -27.23 -10.05 -18.72
N MET A 172 -27.12 -10.80 -17.63
CA MET A 172 -27.02 -12.27 -17.66
C MET A 172 -28.30 -12.89 -18.23
N ILE A 173 -29.48 -12.50 -17.74
CA ILE A 173 -30.77 -13.00 -18.24
C ILE A 173 -30.96 -12.66 -19.71
N ARG A 174 -30.59 -11.44 -20.10
CA ARG A 174 -30.63 -11.00 -21.50
C ARG A 174 -29.69 -11.85 -22.37
N GLY A 175 -28.45 -12.02 -21.94
CA GLY A 175 -27.44 -12.82 -22.64
C GLY A 175 -27.86 -14.28 -22.78
N GLU A 176 -28.44 -14.87 -21.73
CA GLU A 176 -29.01 -16.23 -21.76
C GLU A 176 -30.13 -16.34 -22.80
N THR A 177 -31.04 -15.35 -22.84
CA THR A 177 -32.15 -15.32 -23.79
C THR A 177 -31.66 -15.18 -25.23
N GLU A 178 -30.69 -14.29 -25.48
CA GLU A 178 -30.06 -14.12 -26.80
C GLU A 178 -29.34 -15.40 -27.24
N LEU A 179 -28.61 -16.06 -26.33
CA LEU A 179 -27.91 -17.31 -26.59
C LEU A 179 -28.89 -18.45 -26.90
N LYS A 180 -29.98 -18.57 -26.15
CA LYS A 180 -31.05 -19.54 -26.39
C LYS A 180 -31.72 -19.33 -27.74
N ASN A 181 -31.98 -18.08 -28.12
CA ASN A 181 -32.57 -17.75 -29.41
C ASN A 181 -31.62 -18.09 -30.57
N ALA A 182 -30.34 -17.73 -30.45
CA ALA A 182 -29.32 -18.09 -31.44
C ALA A 182 -29.15 -19.61 -31.54
N GLY A 183 -29.08 -20.32 -30.41
CA GLY A 183 -29.04 -21.78 -30.35
C GLY A 183 -30.22 -22.41 -31.08
N ASN A 184 -31.44 -21.92 -30.84
CA ASN A 184 -32.65 -22.40 -31.52
C ASN A 184 -32.58 -22.22 -33.05
N GLN A 185 -32.04 -21.09 -33.51
CA GLN A 185 -31.85 -20.84 -34.95
C GLN A 185 -30.82 -21.81 -35.55
N VAL A 186 -29.70 -22.04 -34.87
CA VAL A 186 -28.68 -23.02 -35.29
C VAL A 186 -29.26 -24.43 -35.32
N GLN A 187 -30.06 -24.82 -34.32
CA GLN A 187 -30.71 -26.13 -34.28
C GLN A 187 -31.72 -26.30 -35.44
N ARG A 188 -32.51 -25.27 -35.75
CA ARG A 188 -33.41 -25.28 -36.92
C ARG A 188 -32.64 -25.40 -38.22
N LEU A 189 -31.54 -24.66 -38.37
CA LEU A 189 -30.69 -24.72 -39.56
C LEU A 189 -30.02 -26.10 -39.69
N ALA A 190 -29.51 -26.67 -38.60
CA ALA A 190 -28.94 -28.01 -38.59
C ALA A 190 -29.97 -29.07 -39.03
N LYS A 191 -31.23 -28.95 -38.59
CA LYS A 191 -32.34 -29.80 -39.05
C LYS A 191 -32.65 -29.62 -40.54
N GLN A 192 -32.56 -28.41 -41.07
CA GLN A 192 -32.75 -28.15 -42.50
C GLN A 192 -31.59 -28.72 -43.32
N VAL A 193 -30.35 -28.48 -42.89
CA VAL A 193 -29.14 -29.05 -43.51
C VAL A 193 -29.17 -30.57 -43.48
N TYR A 194 -29.66 -31.18 -42.40
CA TYR A 194 -29.86 -32.64 -42.35
C TYR A 194 -30.81 -33.14 -43.44
N LYS A 195 -31.94 -32.45 -43.67
CA LYS A 195 -32.88 -32.83 -44.75
C LYS A 195 -32.24 -32.71 -46.14
N VAL A 196 -31.44 -31.67 -46.36
CA VAL A 196 -30.72 -31.50 -47.63
C VAL A 196 -29.59 -32.52 -47.78
N GLU A 197 -28.89 -32.84 -46.70
CA GLU A 197 -27.87 -33.91 -46.63
C GLU A 197 -28.47 -35.25 -47.03
N THR A 198 -29.64 -35.62 -46.48
CA THR A 198 -30.33 -36.86 -46.82
C THR A 198 -30.79 -36.87 -48.28
N GLN A 199 -31.36 -35.78 -48.79
CA GLN A 199 -31.76 -35.68 -50.20
C GLN A 199 -30.56 -35.79 -51.16
N ALA A 200 -29.42 -35.18 -50.80
CA ALA A 200 -28.20 -35.30 -51.58
C ALA A 200 -27.63 -36.73 -51.54
N ALA A 201 -27.72 -37.41 -50.41
CA ALA A 201 -27.32 -38.81 -50.27
C ALA A 201 -28.22 -39.74 -51.09
N ASP A 202 -29.54 -39.53 -51.05
CA ASP A 202 -30.51 -40.30 -51.85
C ASP A 202 -30.28 -40.09 -53.35
N LEU A 203 -30.01 -38.84 -53.78
CA LEU A 203 -29.66 -38.52 -55.16
C LEU A 203 -28.34 -39.17 -55.58
N MET A 204 -27.33 -39.17 -54.71
CA MET A 204 -26.05 -39.84 -54.96
C MET A 204 -26.24 -41.35 -55.15
N GLU A 205 -27.10 -41.98 -54.35
CA GLU A 205 -27.40 -43.41 -54.46
C GLU A 205 -28.18 -43.71 -55.75
N GLY A 206 -29.19 -42.91 -56.09
CA GLY A 206 -29.90 -43.06 -57.38
C GLY A 206 -28.98 -42.89 -58.59
N LEU A 207 -28.04 -41.93 -58.53
CA LEU A 207 -27.04 -41.77 -59.59
C LEU A 207 -26.12 -42.99 -59.70
N ARG A 208 -25.90 -43.77 -58.64
CA ARG A 208 -25.03 -44.96 -58.60
C ARG A 208 -25.49 -46.07 -59.54
N GLU A 209 -26.79 -46.14 -59.81
CA GLU A 209 -27.41 -47.17 -60.66
C GLU A 209 -27.21 -46.92 -62.16
N ILE A 210 -26.90 -45.68 -62.59
CA ILE A 210 -26.80 -45.31 -64.02
C ILE A 210 -25.34 -45.36 -64.51
N PRO A 211 -24.94 -46.33 -65.37
CA PRO A 211 -23.59 -46.36 -65.94
C PRO A 211 -23.46 -45.35 -67.10
N GLY A 212 -23.04 -44.11 -66.81
CA GLY A 212 -22.83 -43.05 -67.81
C GLY A 212 -21.73 -42.05 -67.41
N ARG A 213 -21.02 -41.49 -68.40
CA ARG A 213 -19.89 -40.55 -68.16
C ARG A 213 -20.33 -39.23 -67.53
N GLU A 214 -21.50 -38.72 -67.92
CA GLU A 214 -22.10 -37.52 -67.32
C GLU A 214 -22.61 -37.79 -65.89
N ALA A 215 -23.21 -38.97 -65.67
CA ALA A 215 -23.62 -39.41 -64.34
C ALA A 215 -22.44 -39.52 -63.37
N LEU A 216 -21.28 -40.01 -63.83
CA LEU A 216 -20.05 -40.06 -63.01
C LEU A 216 -19.58 -38.67 -62.56
N LYS A 217 -19.67 -37.66 -63.43
CA LYS A 217 -19.31 -36.27 -63.07
C LYS A 217 -20.27 -35.71 -62.02
N LEU A 218 -21.57 -35.90 -62.20
CA LEU A 218 -22.60 -35.49 -61.23
C LEU A 218 -22.45 -36.20 -59.88
N ARG A 219 -22.10 -37.49 -59.87
CA ARG A 219 -21.81 -38.24 -58.63
C ARG A 219 -20.68 -37.60 -57.83
N ALA A 220 -19.58 -37.23 -58.48
CA ALA A 220 -18.45 -36.59 -57.80
C ALA A 220 -18.86 -35.24 -57.19
N GLU A 221 -19.65 -34.47 -57.91
CA GLU A 221 -20.15 -33.16 -57.46
C GLU A 221 -21.12 -33.31 -56.28
N VAL A 222 -22.13 -34.18 -56.38
CA VAL A 222 -23.10 -34.44 -55.30
C VAL A 222 -22.42 -35.06 -54.08
N ALA A 223 -21.45 -35.96 -54.27
CA ALA A 223 -20.67 -36.53 -53.16
C ALA A 223 -19.85 -35.46 -52.43
N SER A 224 -19.24 -34.53 -53.17
CA SER A 224 -18.53 -33.39 -52.58
C SER A 224 -19.49 -32.50 -51.77
N MET A 225 -20.68 -32.21 -52.29
CA MET A 225 -21.70 -31.41 -51.62
C MET A 225 -22.22 -32.10 -50.35
N ALA A 226 -22.53 -33.40 -50.42
CA ALA A 226 -22.96 -34.19 -49.26
C ALA A 226 -21.90 -34.20 -48.16
N SER A 227 -20.62 -34.36 -48.52
CA SER A 227 -19.52 -34.32 -47.55
C SER A 227 -19.37 -32.95 -46.87
N LEU A 228 -19.59 -31.86 -47.61
CA LEU A 228 -19.56 -30.50 -47.09
C LEU A 228 -20.72 -30.26 -46.12
N LEU A 229 -21.94 -30.64 -46.49
CA LEU A 229 -23.13 -30.50 -45.64
C LEU A 229 -22.99 -31.31 -44.35
N LYS A 230 -22.47 -32.54 -44.43
CA LYS A 230 -22.16 -33.38 -43.26
C LYS A 230 -21.18 -32.71 -42.31
N ARG A 231 -20.12 -32.09 -42.85
CA ARG A 231 -19.13 -31.35 -42.05
C ARG A 231 -19.74 -30.10 -41.42
N GLN A 232 -20.53 -29.33 -42.17
CA GLN A 232 -21.22 -28.15 -41.67
C GLN A 232 -22.18 -28.50 -40.53
N ARG A 233 -22.94 -29.59 -40.69
CA ARG A 233 -23.83 -30.11 -39.64
C ARG A 233 -23.07 -30.48 -38.38
N ALA A 234 -21.99 -31.27 -38.50
CA ALA A 234 -21.18 -31.66 -37.34
C ALA A 234 -20.59 -30.45 -36.60
N MET A 235 -20.24 -29.38 -37.33
CA MET A 235 -19.82 -28.12 -36.71
C MET A 235 -20.97 -27.42 -35.98
N MET A 236 -22.18 -27.38 -36.56
CA MET A 236 -23.36 -26.81 -35.90
C MET A 236 -23.75 -27.58 -34.64
N ASP A 237 -23.78 -28.91 -34.71
CA ASP A 237 -24.09 -29.78 -33.56
C ASP A 237 -23.07 -29.60 -32.43
N LYS A 238 -21.78 -29.41 -32.77
CA LYS A 238 -20.75 -29.08 -31.78
C LYS A 238 -20.99 -27.73 -31.11
N GLN A 239 -21.48 -26.72 -31.83
CA GLN A 239 -21.83 -25.43 -31.21
C GLN A 239 -23.06 -25.55 -30.30
N ILE A 240 -24.07 -26.33 -30.70
CA ILE A 240 -25.26 -26.59 -29.87
C ILE A 240 -24.84 -27.28 -28.56
N MET A 241 -23.98 -28.30 -28.63
CA MET A 241 -23.46 -28.98 -27.45
C MET A 241 -22.74 -28.03 -26.50
N LYS A 242 -21.90 -27.12 -27.01
CA LYS A 242 -21.25 -26.10 -26.19
C LYS A 242 -22.24 -25.18 -25.48
N ILE A 243 -23.33 -24.81 -26.15
CA ILE A 243 -24.37 -23.97 -25.53
C ILE A 243 -25.08 -24.75 -24.41
N SER A 244 -25.36 -26.04 -24.62
CA SER A 244 -25.95 -26.91 -23.60
C SER A 244 -25.03 -27.17 -22.40
N GLU A 245 -23.71 -27.27 -22.63
CA GLU A 245 -22.70 -27.38 -21.57
C GLU A 245 -22.65 -26.13 -20.66
N LEU A 246 -23.06 -24.96 -21.17
CA LEU A 246 -23.20 -23.73 -20.37
C LEU A 246 -24.49 -23.69 -19.53
N GLY A 247 -25.29 -24.77 -19.53
CA GLY A 247 -26.54 -24.87 -18.79
C GLY A 247 -27.77 -24.28 -19.50
N VAL A 248 -27.60 -23.80 -20.74
CA VAL A 248 -28.70 -23.21 -21.53
C VAL A 248 -29.39 -24.29 -22.36
N SER A 249 -30.68 -24.51 -22.10
CA SER A 249 -31.48 -25.46 -22.88
C SER A 249 -31.79 -24.89 -24.28
N VAL A 250 -31.34 -25.59 -25.32
CA VAL A 250 -31.58 -25.27 -26.73
C VAL A 250 -32.47 -26.34 -27.37
#